data_AF-A1VX70-F1
#
_entry.id   AF-A1VX70-F1
#
_cell.length_a   1.000
_cell.length_b   1.000
_cell.length_c   1.000
_cell.angle_alpha   90.00
_cell.angle_beta   90.00
_cell.angle_gamma   90.00
#
_symmetry.space_group_name_H-M   'P 1'
#
loop_
_entity.id
_entity.type
_entity.pdbx_description
1 polymer ?
#
loop_
_entity_poly.entity_id
_entity_poly.type
_entity_poly.pdbx_seq_one_letter_code
_entity_poly.pdbx_strand_id
1 'polypeptide(L)'
;MARRPPVRAKRATTARKMAERFNCSIRTVMRAIALPREEYLASHTVNRSKPWEALGMSRATWYRKGKPLDAPANPKLEEVA
;
A
#
# COMPACT_ATOMS: atom_id res chain seq x y z
N MET A 1 5.25 16.79 24.54
CA MET A 1 5.55 15.89 23.40
C MET A 1 4.48 16.06 22.33
N ALA A 2 4.83 16.46 21.11
CA ALA A 2 3.85 16.65 20.02
C ALA A 2 3.38 15.29 19.46
N ARG A 3 2.09 15.18 19.10
CA ARG A 3 1.54 13.95 18.48
C ARG A 3 2.15 13.76 17.09
N ARG A 4 2.61 12.54 16.77
CA ARG A 4 3.15 12.21 15.44
C ARG A 4 2.09 12.52 14.37
N PRO A 5 2.46 13.25 13.29
CA PRO A 5 1.52 13.54 12.21
C PRO A 5 1.07 12.23 11.53
N PRO A 6 -0.15 12.20 10.97
CA PRO A 6 -0.65 11.00 10.32
C PRO A 6 0.21 10.65 9.10
N VAL A 7 0.54 9.36 8.96
CA VAL A 7 1.37 8.83 7.87
C VAL A 7 0.72 9.02 6.49
N ARG A 8 -0.60 9.19 6.44
CA ARG A 8 -1.36 9.41 5.21
C ARG A 8 -2.40 10.53 5.42
N ALA A 9 -2.57 11.35 4.40
CA ALA A 9 -3.60 12.38 4.38
C ALA A 9 -4.99 11.75 4.55
N LYS A 10 -5.84 12.39 5.35
CA LYS A 10 -7.24 11.98 5.51
C LYS A 10 -8.01 12.36 4.24
N ARG A 11 -8.97 11.51 3.84
CA ARG A 11 -9.87 11.81 2.72
C ARG A 11 -10.71 13.04 3.07
N ALA A 12 -10.99 13.88 2.06
CA ALA A 12 -11.73 15.13 2.24
C ALA A 12 -13.19 14.92 2.70
N THR A 13 -13.82 13.82 2.26
CA THR A 13 -15.19 13.45 2.64
C THR A 13 -15.22 12.06 3.26
N THR A 14 -16.02 11.90 4.31
CA THR A 14 -16.20 10.62 4.99
C THR A 14 -17.21 9.75 4.25
N ALA A 15 -17.06 8.42 4.34
CA ALA A 15 -18.01 7.49 3.75
C ALA A 15 -19.45 7.67 4.30
N ARG A 16 -19.59 8.10 5.56
CA ARG A 16 -20.87 8.43 6.17
C ARG A 16 -21.57 9.61 5.46
N LYS A 17 -20.84 10.71 5.23
CA LYS A 17 -21.39 11.89 4.53
C LYS A 17 -21.78 11.57 3.08
N MET A 18 -21.05 10.68 2.42
CA MET A 18 -21.44 10.17 1.10
C MET A 18 -22.70 9.30 1.18
N ALA A 19 -22.78 8.40 2.16
CA ALA A 19 -23.94 7.52 2.35
C ALA A 19 -25.24 8.31 2.57
N GLU A 20 -25.18 9.37 3.38
CA GLU A 20 -26.29 10.32 3.59
C GLU A 20 -26.67 11.03 2.28
N ARG A 21 -25.70 11.56 1.53
CA ARG A 21 -25.95 12.29 0.28
C ARG A 21 -26.58 11.42 -0.81
N PHE A 22 -26.15 10.16 -0.92
CA PHE A 22 -26.64 9.22 -1.93
C PHE A 22 -27.78 8.33 -1.42
N ASN A 23 -28.28 8.58 -0.20
CA ASN A 23 -29.31 7.79 0.47
C ASN A 23 -29.08 6.27 0.36
N CYS A 24 -27.85 5.83 0.62
CA CYS A 24 -27.44 4.43 0.51
C CYS A 24 -26.67 3.95 1.75
N SER A 25 -26.42 2.65 1.83
CA SER A 25 -25.64 2.09 2.95
C SER A 25 -24.16 2.51 2.89
N ILE A 26 -23.55 2.72 4.06
CA ILE A 26 -22.10 2.94 4.19
C ILE A 26 -21.30 1.81 3.53
N ARG A 27 -21.81 0.56 3.59
CA ARG A 27 -21.16 -0.60 2.94
C ARG A 27 -21.10 -0.44 1.41
N THR A 28 -22.14 0.11 0.80
CA THR A 28 -22.20 0.35 -0.64
C THR A 28 -21.14 1.38 -1.05
N VAL A 29 -21.05 2.49 -0.31
CA VAL A 29 -20.03 3.52 -0.54
C VAL A 29 -18.62 2.93 -0.38
N MET A 30 -18.37 2.16 0.69
CA MET A 30 -17.06 1.53 0.92
C MET A 30 -16.67 0.56 -0.20
N ARG A 31 -17.63 -0.19 -0.73
CA ARG A 31 -17.40 -1.11 -1.87
C ARG A 31 -17.11 -0.35 -3.16
N ALA A 32 -17.83 0.75 -3.42
CA ALA A 32 -17.64 1.56 -4.62
C ALA A 32 -16.29 2.30 -4.65
N ILE A 33 -15.77 2.72 -3.50
CA ILE A 33 -14.48 3.43 -3.38
C ILE A 33 -13.29 2.51 -3.12
N ALA A 34 -13.52 1.19 -3.04
CA ALA A 34 -12.46 0.22 -2.85
C ALA A 34 -11.63 0.12 -4.14
N LEU A 35 -10.31 0.14 -4.01
CA LEU A 35 -9.41 -0.13 -5.13
C LEU A 35 -9.55 -1.60 -5.53
N PRO A 36 -9.62 -1.92 -6.84
CA PRO A 36 -9.48 -3.28 -7.32
C PRO A 36 -8.23 -3.95 -6.77
N ARG A 37 -8.29 -5.27 -6.58
CA ARG A 37 -7.20 -6.03 -5.97
C ARG A 37 -5.88 -5.88 -6.74
N GLU A 38 -5.95 -5.88 -8.06
CA GLU A 38 -4.78 -5.75 -8.94
C GLU A 38 -4.09 -4.39 -8.78
N GLU A 39 -4.87 -3.30 -8.83
CA GLU A 39 -4.35 -1.94 -8.61
C GLU A 39 -3.73 -1.76 -7.23
N TYR A 40 -4.36 -2.34 -6.19
CA TYR A 40 -3.81 -2.33 -4.84
C TYR A 40 -2.45 -3.04 -4.78
N LEU A 41 -2.35 -4.22 -5.40
CA LEU A 41 -1.13 -5.01 -5.42
C LEU A 41 0.01 -4.31 -6.19
N ALA A 42 -0.29 -3.67 -7.32
CA ALA A 42 0.68 -2.88 -8.07
C ALA A 42 1.24 -1.73 -7.20
N SER A 43 0.36 -1.01 -6.49
CA SER A 43 0.75 0.12 -5.64
C SER A 43 1.47 -0.28 -4.34
N HIS A 44 1.27 -1.51 -3.85
CA HIS A 44 1.83 -2.02 -2.59
C HIS A 44 2.85 -3.16 -2.80
N THR A 45 3.48 -3.19 -3.98
CA THR A 45 4.35 -4.27 -4.46
C THR A 45 5.60 -4.53 -3.60
N VAL A 46 6.10 -3.53 -2.86
CA VAL A 46 7.35 -3.60 -2.08
C VAL A 46 7.45 -4.80 -1.13
N ASN A 47 6.35 -5.17 -0.45
CA ASN A 47 6.36 -6.31 0.46
C ASN A 47 6.30 -7.66 -0.28
N ARG A 48 5.75 -7.68 -1.50
CA ARG A 48 5.70 -8.90 -2.33
C ARG A 48 7.02 -9.13 -3.03
N SER A 49 7.59 -8.12 -3.68
CA SER A 49 8.84 -8.24 -4.43
C SER A 49 10.06 -8.45 -3.53
N LYS A 50 9.96 -8.06 -2.24
CA LYS A 50 11.03 -8.21 -1.23
C LYS A 50 12.41 -7.86 -1.81
N PRO A 51 12.59 -6.65 -2.35
CA PRO A 51 13.81 -6.27 -3.07
C PRO A 51 15.09 -6.41 -2.23
N TRP A 52 14.98 -6.33 -0.91
CA TRP A 52 16.10 -6.54 0.01
C TRP A 52 16.63 -7.98 0.00
N GLU A 53 15.79 -8.99 -0.23
CA GLU A 53 16.23 -10.38 -0.36
C GLU A 53 17.03 -10.57 -1.65
N ALA A 54 16.61 -9.94 -2.75
CA ALA A 54 17.34 -9.96 -4.02
C ALA A 54 18.72 -9.31 -3.90
N LEU A 55 18.82 -8.24 -3.10
CA LEU A 55 20.07 -7.54 -2.79
C LEU A 55 20.92 -8.22 -1.69
N GLY A 56 20.49 -9.38 -1.15
CA GLY A 56 21.20 -10.07 -0.07
C GLY A 56 21.29 -9.27 1.24
N MET A 57 20.38 -8.34 1.48
CA MET A 57 20.41 -7.42 2.62
C MET A 57 19.19 -7.55 3.53
N SER A 58 19.32 -7.11 4.78
CA SER A 58 18.16 -7.05 5.68
C SER A 58 17.18 -5.96 5.25
N ARG A 59 15.88 -6.20 5.46
CA ARG A 59 14.80 -5.22 5.26
C ARG A 59 15.08 -3.89 5.97
N ALA A 60 15.61 -3.93 7.18
CA ALA A 60 15.93 -2.73 7.97
C ALA A 60 17.04 -1.91 7.30
N THR A 61 18.09 -2.57 6.82
CA THR A 61 19.17 -1.91 6.07
C THR A 61 18.65 -1.26 4.79
N TRP A 62 17.74 -1.93 4.09
CA TRP A 62 17.10 -1.41 2.88
C TRP A 62 16.31 -0.12 3.12
N TYR A 63 15.51 -0.06 4.20
CA TYR A 63 14.80 1.17 4.58
C TYR A 63 15.75 2.29 5.03
N ARG A 64 16.87 1.97 5.71
CA ARG A 64 17.88 2.96 6.11
C ARG A 64 18.66 3.53 4.92
N LYS A 65 18.93 2.71 3.90
CA LYS A 65 19.64 3.09 2.66
C LYS A 65 18.76 3.85 1.66
N GLY A 66 17.46 4.02 1.93
CA GLY A 66 16.57 4.85 1.13
C GLY A 66 15.88 4.15 -0.03
N LYS A 67 15.85 2.81 -0.06
CA LYS A 67 15.27 2.00 -1.16
C LYS A 67 16.03 2.25 -2.48
N PRO A 68 17.23 1.67 -2.66
CA PRO A 68 17.95 1.73 -3.94
C PRO A 68 17.01 1.38 -5.09
N LEU A 69 16.94 2.27 -6.10
CA LEU A 69 15.99 2.19 -7.20
C LEU A 69 16.25 1.00 -8.13
N ASP A 70 17.49 0.51 -8.15
CA ASP A 70 17.96 -0.61 -8.98
C ASP A 70 17.89 -1.96 -8.26
N ALA A 71 16.89 -2.19 -7.43
CA ALA A 71 16.72 -3.49 -6.81
C ALA A 71 16.15 -4.48 -7.85
N PRO A 72 16.89 -5.54 -8.24
CA PRO A 72 16.36 -6.54 -9.16
C PRO A 72 15.16 -7.25 -8.54
N ALA A 73 14.24 -7.71 -9.40
CA ALA A 73 13.16 -8.60 -8.97
C ALA A 73 13.76 -9.84 -8.30
N ASN A 74 13.19 -10.27 -7.17
CA ASN A 74 13.71 -11.40 -6.42
C ASN A 74 13.49 -12.69 -7.22
N PRO A 75 14.55 -13.38 -7.68
CA PRO A 75 14.43 -14.56 -8.54
C PRO A 75 13.70 -15.72 -7.85
N LYS A 76 13.73 -15.79 -6.51
CA LYS A 76 13.02 -16.82 -5.74
C LYS A 76 11.49 -16.71 -5.81
N LEU A 77 10.95 -15.59 -6.29
CA LEU A 77 9.51 -15.38 -6.42
C LEU A 77 8.98 -15.75 -7.81
N GLU A 78 9.85 -15.91 -8.81
CA GLU A 78 9.47 -16.28 -10.18
C GLU A 78 9.33 -17.80 -10.35
N GLU A 79 9.98 -18.60 -9.50
CA GLU A 79 9.97 -20.07 -9.56
C GLU A 79 8.67 -20.72 -9.03
N VAL A 80 7.77 -19.93 -8.42
CA VAL A 80 6.55 -20.42 -7.76
C VAL A 80 5.27 -19.94 -8.48
N ALA A 81 5.41 -19.44 -9.72
CA ALA A 81 4.32 -18.90 -10.53
C ALA A 81 3.63 -19.96 -11.39
#